data_AF-A0A0F0I998-F1
#
_entry.id   AF-A0A0F0I998-F1
#
_cell.length_a   1.000
_cell.length_b   1.000
_cell.length_c   1.000
_cell.angle_alpha   90.00
_cell.angle_beta   90.00
_cell.angle_gamma   90.00
#
_symmetry.space_group_name_H-M   'P 1'
#
loop_
_entity.id
_entity.type
_entity.pdbx_description
1 polymer ?
#
loop_
_entity_poly.entity_id
_entity_poly.type
_entity_poly.pdbx_seq_one_letter_code
_entity_poly.pdbx_strand_id
1 'polypeptide(L)'
;MDIQETQRLLSEYLHELADLFHRVPGSAIFLRYVKSSYQNDPIRSAVELFLFLFAVRYLLAPKYSTKPGVVQLSEDEIDDLVDEWTPEPLVGKPTALEEMEVDKRTVIVGPVCPKSKLANGRTVVNLGSYNFYNFNTNESLKEKAIQTLRNYGVGPCGPRGFYGTQDVHMKTEADVASFLGTASCIIYSQAFSTISSVIPAFSKRGDIIVADKGVNFAIRKGIQISRSMVRWYEHNDMEDLERVLAKVTKEQARKPLTRRFIITEGLFESYGDMVDLPKIIELKLKYKFRLILDESWSFGVLGRTGRGVTEHQNVDAAEVDMIVGSLAGPLVAGGGFCAGSEEIVHHQRISAAAYTFSAALPALLSTTASATINILQNSPETISQLREHTKAMWAQLDPRSDWVYCTSAPENPIMILVLKPEVVAAKRLSVEDQQFLLQDVVDECLANGVLITRLKTLLDNFEPKQVVSPALKVCVTTGLTKKEIEKAGTIIRHAITKVLSKKK
;
A
#
# COMPACT_ATOMS: atom_id res chain seq x y z
N MET A 1 -75.56 5.62 25.54
CA MET A 1 -75.19 6.19 24.24
C MET A 1 -75.96 5.40 23.20
N ASP A 2 -76.86 6.06 22.49
CA ASP A 2 -77.84 5.42 21.63
C ASP A 2 -77.16 4.91 20.34
N ILE A 3 -77.55 3.74 19.84
CA ILE A 3 -76.90 3.09 18.68
C ILE A 3 -77.04 3.98 17.43
N GLN A 4 -78.17 4.69 17.31
CA GLN A 4 -78.43 5.62 16.21
C GLN A 4 -77.55 6.87 16.28
N GLU A 5 -77.29 7.38 17.48
CA GLU A 5 -76.43 8.55 17.70
C GLU A 5 -74.97 8.20 17.38
N THR A 6 -74.56 6.98 17.75
CA THR A 6 -73.23 6.44 17.43
C THR A 6 -73.05 6.25 15.92
N GLN A 7 -74.06 5.72 15.20
CA GLN A 7 -74.01 5.57 13.75
C GLN A 7 -73.94 6.91 13.02
N ARG A 8 -74.69 7.90 13.48
CA ARG A 8 -74.69 9.24 12.88
C ARG A 8 -73.33 9.91 13.03
N LEU A 9 -72.78 9.91 14.25
CA LEU A 9 -71.43 10.41 14.53
C LEU A 9 -70.40 9.72 13.64
N LEU A 10 -70.47 8.39 13.51
CA LEU A 10 -69.55 7.63 12.66
C LEU A 10 -69.65 8.03 11.18
N SER A 11 -70.86 8.31 10.68
CA SER A 11 -71.05 8.76 9.30
C SER A 11 -70.52 10.17 9.06
N GLU A 12 -70.70 11.08 10.03
CA GLU A 12 -70.20 12.46 9.99
C GLU A 12 -68.66 12.45 10.02
N TYR A 13 -68.05 11.66 10.90
CA TYR A 13 -66.60 11.45 10.93
C TYR A 13 -66.05 10.85 9.64
N LEU A 14 -66.74 9.88 9.05
CA LEU A 14 -66.31 9.27 7.78
C LEU A 14 -66.39 10.26 6.61
N HIS A 15 -67.39 11.15 6.60
CA HIS A 15 -67.50 12.21 5.60
C HIS A 15 -66.41 13.27 5.76
N GLU A 16 -66.13 13.72 6.98
CA GLU A 16 -65.01 14.64 7.23
C GLU A 16 -63.66 14.03 6.84
N LEU A 17 -63.44 12.75 7.15
CA LEU A 17 -62.22 12.04 6.76
C LEU A 17 -62.09 11.89 5.24
N ALA A 18 -63.20 11.64 4.54
CA ALA A 18 -63.21 11.58 3.08
C ALA A 18 -62.86 12.95 2.46
N ASP A 19 -63.44 14.03 2.97
CA ASP A 19 -63.15 15.39 2.51
C ASP A 19 -61.70 15.81 2.79
N LEU A 20 -61.16 15.45 3.96
CA LEU A 20 -59.75 15.65 4.29
C LEU A 20 -58.83 14.87 3.36
N PHE A 21 -59.18 13.62 3.05
CA PHE A 21 -58.40 12.78 2.13
C PHE A 21 -58.42 13.33 0.70
N HIS A 22 -59.56 13.85 0.23
CA HIS A 22 -59.68 14.48 -1.08
C HIS A 22 -58.84 15.75 -1.22
N ARG A 23 -58.53 16.46 -0.12
CA ARG A 23 -57.64 17.63 -0.12
C ARG A 23 -56.15 17.26 -0.24
N VAL A 24 -55.77 15.99 -0.03
CA VAL A 24 -54.38 15.55 -0.19
C VAL A 24 -54.00 15.49 -1.68
N PRO A 25 -52.93 16.17 -2.12
CA PRO A 25 -52.49 16.13 -3.52
C PRO A 25 -52.22 14.68 -3.97
N GLY A 26 -52.87 14.24 -5.06
CA GLY A 26 -52.73 12.89 -5.61
C GLY A 26 -53.77 11.86 -5.13
N SER A 27 -54.64 12.21 -4.18
CA SER A 27 -55.71 11.33 -3.66
C SER A 27 -56.68 10.82 -4.74
N ALA A 28 -57.01 11.66 -5.72
CA ALA A 28 -57.88 11.29 -6.84
C ALA A 28 -57.29 10.19 -7.75
N ILE A 29 -55.96 10.16 -7.91
CA ILE A 29 -55.25 9.13 -8.67
C ILE A 29 -55.28 7.81 -7.91
N PHE A 30 -55.04 7.85 -6.60
CA PHE A 30 -55.12 6.69 -5.72
C PHE A 30 -56.53 6.07 -5.72
N LEU A 31 -57.57 6.89 -5.58
CA LEU A 31 -58.96 6.41 -5.62
C LEU A 31 -59.33 5.80 -6.98
N ARG A 32 -58.87 6.38 -8.09
CA ARG A 32 -59.03 5.77 -9.42
C ARG A 32 -58.31 4.44 -9.54
N TYR A 33 -57.09 4.35 -9.02
CA TYR A 33 -56.31 3.12 -9.02
C TYR A 33 -57.02 2.02 -8.23
N VAL A 34 -57.43 2.29 -6.99
CA VAL A 34 -58.17 1.34 -6.13
C VAL A 34 -59.48 0.91 -6.80
N LYS A 35 -60.25 1.87 -7.35
CA LYS A 35 -61.50 1.57 -8.05
C LYS A 35 -61.29 0.73 -9.33
N SER A 36 -60.15 0.90 -10.02
CA SER A 36 -59.81 0.09 -11.19
C SER A 36 -59.23 -1.28 -10.83
N SER A 37 -58.46 -1.39 -9.73
CA SER A 37 -57.86 -2.64 -9.24
C SER A 37 -58.92 -3.58 -8.64
N TYR A 38 -59.99 -3.02 -8.06
CA TYR A 38 -61.10 -3.78 -7.48
C TYR A 38 -62.05 -4.43 -8.50
N GLN A 39 -61.84 -4.24 -9.81
CA GLN A 39 -62.70 -4.86 -10.83
C GLN A 39 -62.48 -6.38 -10.91
N ASN A 40 -63.28 -7.11 -10.13
CA ASN A 40 -63.54 -8.56 -10.19
C ASN A 40 -62.49 -9.53 -9.63
N ASP A 41 -61.47 -9.06 -8.92
CA ASP A 41 -60.56 -9.95 -8.17
C ASP A 41 -60.33 -9.45 -6.73
N PRO A 42 -61.18 -9.88 -5.77
CA PRO A 42 -61.05 -9.48 -4.37
C PRO A 42 -59.77 -10.03 -3.72
N ILE A 43 -59.21 -11.13 -4.24
CA ILE A 43 -57.99 -11.76 -3.71
C ILE A 43 -56.79 -10.88 -4.05
N ARG A 44 -56.71 -10.39 -5.29
CA ARG A 44 -55.64 -9.48 -5.72
C ARG A 44 -55.64 -8.18 -4.91
N SER A 45 -56.80 -7.57 -4.70
CA SER A 45 -56.91 -6.34 -3.90
C SER A 45 -56.49 -6.57 -2.44
N ALA A 46 -56.83 -7.73 -1.86
CA ALA A 46 -56.39 -8.10 -0.51
C ALA A 46 -54.86 -8.32 -0.43
N VAL A 47 -54.26 -8.94 -1.45
CA VAL A 47 -52.80 -9.14 -1.54
C VAL A 47 -52.07 -7.81 -1.74
N GLU A 48 -52.56 -6.92 -2.60
CA GLU A 48 -51.98 -5.59 -2.81
C GLU A 48 -52.06 -4.74 -1.54
N LEU A 49 -53.20 -4.78 -0.82
CA LEU A 49 -53.35 -4.11 0.48
C LEU A 49 -52.40 -4.70 1.53
N PHE A 50 -52.28 -6.03 1.58
CA PHE A 50 -51.33 -6.70 2.47
C PHE A 50 -49.88 -6.30 2.15
N LEU A 51 -49.48 -6.31 0.88
CA LEU A 51 -48.14 -5.90 0.44
C LEU A 51 -47.87 -4.42 0.74
N PHE A 52 -48.87 -3.55 0.58
CA PHE A 52 -48.76 -2.14 0.94
C PHE A 52 -48.59 -1.96 2.46
N LEU A 53 -49.44 -2.59 3.27
CA LEU A 53 -49.33 -2.55 4.74
C LEU A 53 -48.01 -3.18 5.21
N PHE A 54 -47.55 -4.25 4.56
CA PHE A 54 -46.25 -4.86 4.81
C PHE A 54 -45.11 -3.92 4.44
N ALA A 55 -45.15 -3.23 3.29
CA ALA A 55 -44.14 -2.27 2.88
C ALA A 55 -44.10 -1.05 3.80
N VAL A 56 -45.26 -0.51 4.19
CA VAL A 56 -45.37 0.59 5.17
C VAL A 56 -44.80 0.14 6.51
N ARG A 57 -45.21 -1.04 7.01
CA ARG A 57 -44.65 -1.62 8.23
C ARG A 57 -43.15 -1.85 8.11
N TYR A 58 -42.64 -2.32 6.98
CA TYR A 58 -41.23 -2.58 6.76
C TYR A 58 -40.39 -1.31 6.67
N LEU A 59 -40.92 -0.25 6.06
CA LEU A 59 -40.26 1.06 5.94
C LEU A 59 -40.29 1.85 7.24
N LEU A 60 -41.39 1.75 8.00
CA LEU A 60 -41.54 2.36 9.33
C LEU A 60 -41.01 1.50 10.47
N ALA A 61 -40.77 0.20 10.21
CA ALA A 61 -40.12 -0.66 11.18
C ALA A 61 -38.73 -0.07 11.46
N PRO A 62 -38.36 0.09 12.74
CA PRO A 62 -37.03 0.52 13.09
C PRO A 62 -36.04 -0.46 12.46
N LYS A 63 -35.19 0.05 11.56
CA LYS A 63 -34.06 -0.72 11.03
C LYS A 63 -33.16 -0.95 12.23
N TYR A 64 -33.07 -2.21 12.65
CA TYR A 64 -32.38 -2.74 13.83
C TYR A 64 -33.20 -2.76 15.14
N SER A 65 -33.30 -3.95 15.70
CA SER A 65 -33.39 -4.14 17.15
C SER A 65 -32.00 -3.87 17.72
N THR A 66 -31.83 -2.75 18.41
CA THR A 66 -30.68 -2.55 19.29
C THR A 66 -31.01 -3.11 20.67
N LYS A 67 -30.58 -4.37 20.86
CA LYS A 67 -30.34 -5.09 22.13
C LYS A 67 -31.57 -5.62 22.90
N PRO A 68 -31.64 -6.93 23.20
CA PRO A 68 -32.45 -7.43 24.30
C PRO A 68 -31.74 -7.08 25.62
N GLY A 69 -32.40 -6.31 26.50
CA GLY A 69 -31.92 -6.03 27.86
C GLY A 69 -31.05 -4.78 28.03
N VAL A 70 -31.50 -3.61 27.58
CA VAL A 70 -30.89 -2.34 28.01
C VAL A 70 -31.52 -1.97 29.35
N VAL A 71 -30.72 -1.97 30.42
CA VAL A 71 -31.10 -1.39 31.71
C VAL A 71 -31.37 0.10 31.47
N GLN A 72 -32.56 0.59 31.80
CA GLN A 72 -32.84 2.02 31.79
C GLN A 72 -32.16 2.64 33.00
N LEU A 73 -31.07 3.34 32.76
CA LEU A 73 -30.30 4.05 33.78
C LEU A 73 -30.99 5.39 34.08
N SER A 74 -30.97 5.84 35.33
CA SER A 74 -31.35 7.20 35.70
C SER A 74 -30.33 8.22 35.19
N GLU A 75 -30.67 9.51 35.15
CA GLU A 75 -29.72 10.57 34.79
C GLU A 75 -28.51 10.57 35.74
N ASP A 76 -28.75 10.37 37.05
CA ASP A 76 -27.68 10.25 38.05
C ASP A 76 -26.77 9.04 37.79
N GLU A 77 -27.33 7.87 37.41
CA GLU A 77 -26.54 6.67 37.07
C GLU A 77 -25.72 6.87 35.78
N ILE A 78 -26.22 7.67 34.85
CA ILE A 78 -25.47 8.04 33.63
C ILE A 78 -24.31 8.95 34.00
N ASP A 79 -24.55 9.96 34.84
CA ASP A 79 -23.53 10.90 35.28
C ASP A 79 -22.43 10.17 36.09
N ASP A 80 -22.81 9.28 37.00
CA ASP A 80 -21.87 8.44 37.76
C ASP A 80 -21.02 7.55 36.82
N LEU A 81 -21.64 6.94 35.80
CA LEU A 81 -20.92 6.12 34.83
C LEU A 81 -19.99 6.95 33.94
N VAL A 82 -20.36 8.20 33.61
CA VAL A 82 -19.51 9.11 32.84
C VAL A 82 -18.32 9.57 33.68
N ASP A 83 -18.54 9.86 34.97
CA ASP A 83 -17.49 10.26 35.90
C ASP A 83 -16.53 9.10 36.24
N GLU A 84 -17.04 7.86 36.32
CA GLU A 84 -16.22 6.65 36.49
C GLU A 84 -15.51 6.21 35.20
N TRP A 85 -16.01 6.64 34.03
CA TRP A 85 -15.47 6.20 32.76
C TRP A 85 -14.11 6.83 32.48
N THR A 86 -13.08 5.98 32.49
CA THR A 86 -11.75 6.33 32.00
C THR A 86 -11.61 5.84 30.55
N PRO A 87 -11.46 6.74 29.56
CA PRO A 87 -11.25 6.32 28.18
C PRO A 87 -10.01 5.45 28.10
N GLU A 88 -10.14 4.28 27.47
CA GLU A 88 -8.97 3.51 27.09
C GLU A 88 -8.04 4.39 26.24
N PRO A 89 -6.73 4.44 26.54
CA PRO A 89 -5.80 5.19 25.73
C PRO A 89 -5.90 4.76 24.26
N LEU A 90 -5.94 5.74 23.34
CA LEU A 90 -5.97 5.49 21.89
C LEU A 90 -4.79 4.64 21.39
N VAL A 91 -3.72 4.59 22.18
CA VAL A 91 -2.51 3.81 21.92
C VAL A 91 -2.13 3.04 23.19
N GLY A 92 -1.72 1.79 23.02
CA GLY A 92 -1.15 1.00 24.12
C GLY A 92 0.14 1.62 24.65
N LYS A 93 0.60 1.14 25.81
CA LYS A 93 1.93 1.49 26.31
C LYS A 93 3.00 1.03 25.30
N PRO A 94 3.99 1.88 24.97
CA PRO A 94 5.04 1.49 24.06
C PRO A 94 5.82 0.29 24.62
N THR A 95 6.21 -0.61 23.75
CA THR A 95 7.13 -1.70 24.07
C THR A 95 8.53 -1.15 24.33
N ALA A 96 9.37 -1.89 25.05
CA ALA A 96 10.76 -1.49 25.30
C ALA A 96 11.54 -1.24 24.00
N LEU A 97 11.21 -1.97 22.92
CA LEU A 97 11.80 -1.76 21.60
C LEU A 97 11.35 -0.42 20.99
N GLU A 98 10.07 -0.06 21.11
CA GLU A 98 9.54 1.21 20.60
C GLU A 98 10.09 2.41 21.37
N GLU A 99 10.18 2.33 22.70
CA GLU A 99 10.83 3.36 23.52
C GLU A 99 12.29 3.56 23.09
N MET A 100 13.04 2.46 22.96
CA MET A 100 14.42 2.51 22.47
C MET A 100 14.53 3.11 21.06
N GLU A 101 13.60 2.80 20.15
CA GLU A 101 13.59 3.36 18.80
C GLU A 101 13.32 4.86 18.77
N VAL A 102 12.46 5.35 19.66
CA VAL A 102 12.16 6.77 19.81
C VAL A 102 13.39 7.50 20.37
N ASP A 103 13.96 6.97 21.45
CA ASP A 103 15.10 7.57 22.13
C ASP A 103 16.37 7.61 21.26
N LYS A 104 16.61 6.54 20.49
CA LYS A 104 17.79 6.42 19.61
C LYS A 104 17.56 7.01 18.21
N ARG A 105 16.45 7.72 17.97
CA ARG A 105 16.14 8.29 16.65
C ARG A 105 17.17 9.35 16.28
N THR A 106 17.97 9.03 15.27
CA THR A 106 18.96 9.97 14.72
C THR A 106 18.29 11.01 13.83
N VAL A 107 18.53 12.29 14.11
CA VAL A 107 18.03 13.42 13.30
C VAL A 107 19.15 13.94 12.39
N ILE A 108 18.87 13.98 11.09
CA ILE A 108 19.76 14.58 10.07
C ILE A 108 19.48 16.08 9.99
N VAL A 109 20.54 16.90 9.97
CA VAL A 109 20.47 18.35 9.82
C VAL A 109 20.96 18.72 8.42
N GLY A 110 20.08 19.32 7.62
CA GLY A 110 20.35 19.68 6.23
C GLY A 110 19.94 18.57 5.23
N PRO A 111 20.55 18.51 4.03
CA PRO A 111 20.15 17.56 3.01
C PRO A 111 20.54 16.12 3.39
N VAL A 112 19.65 15.16 3.08
CA VAL A 112 19.95 13.73 3.20
C VAL A 112 20.82 13.31 2.02
N CYS A 113 22.12 13.18 2.28
CA CYS A 113 23.13 12.80 1.30
C CYS A 113 24.07 11.71 1.85
N PRO A 114 24.90 11.08 1.01
CA PRO A 114 25.81 10.02 1.45
C PRO A 114 26.76 10.40 2.58
N LYS A 115 27.02 11.69 2.79
CA LYS A 115 27.74 12.24 3.96
C LYS A 115 26.84 13.19 4.74
N SER A 116 25.95 12.62 5.55
CA SER A 116 24.92 13.38 6.28
C SER A 116 25.46 13.96 7.59
N LYS A 117 25.08 15.21 7.91
CA LYS A 117 25.35 15.82 9.22
C LYS A 117 24.23 15.48 10.20
N LEU A 118 24.59 15.07 11.41
CA LEU A 118 23.66 14.73 12.48
C LEU A 118 23.44 15.92 13.42
N ALA A 119 22.35 15.88 14.19
CA ALA A 119 22.03 16.91 15.19
C ALA A 119 23.12 17.11 16.26
N ASN A 120 23.89 16.06 16.56
CA ASN A 120 25.05 16.13 17.47
C ASN A 120 26.32 16.75 16.83
N GLY A 121 26.22 17.29 15.61
CA GLY A 121 27.30 17.96 14.90
C GLY A 121 28.23 17.05 14.11
N ARG A 122 28.15 15.71 14.28
CA ARG A 122 29.00 14.75 13.55
C ARG A 122 28.53 14.57 12.12
N THR A 123 29.46 14.43 11.19
CA THR A 123 29.19 13.98 9.81
C THR A 123 29.48 12.49 9.71
N VAL A 124 28.54 11.73 9.14
CA VAL A 124 28.61 10.27 9.02
C VAL A 124 28.33 9.82 7.59
N VAL A 125 28.86 8.66 7.22
CA VAL A 125 28.51 7.99 5.96
C VAL A 125 27.10 7.41 6.10
N ASN A 126 26.16 7.88 5.28
CA ASN A 126 24.76 7.48 5.34
C ASN A 126 24.46 6.36 4.34
N LEU A 127 24.29 5.15 4.87
CA LEU A 127 23.85 3.94 4.16
C LEU A 127 22.46 3.49 4.65
N GLY A 128 21.69 4.40 5.27
CA GLY A 128 20.30 4.16 5.69
C GLY A 128 19.27 4.87 4.79
N SER A 129 19.69 5.42 3.65
CA SER A 129 18.85 6.19 2.73
C SER A 129 18.69 5.48 1.38
N TYR A 130 17.51 5.58 0.78
CA TYR A 130 17.22 5.07 -0.56
C TYR A 130 17.71 5.98 -1.70
N ASN A 131 18.54 6.98 -1.41
CA ASN A 131 19.14 7.90 -2.38
C ASN A 131 20.32 7.23 -3.12
N PHE A 132 20.02 6.24 -3.97
CA PHE A 132 21.03 5.40 -4.62
C PHE A 132 21.95 6.17 -5.56
N TYR A 133 21.47 7.23 -6.19
CA TYR A 133 22.22 7.97 -7.20
C TYR A 133 22.75 9.34 -6.73
N ASN A 134 22.54 9.66 -5.45
CA ASN A 134 22.83 10.97 -4.88
C ASN A 134 22.14 12.14 -5.62
N PHE A 135 20.96 11.90 -6.18
CA PHE A 135 20.21 12.90 -6.93
C PHE A 135 19.55 13.96 -6.04
N ASN A 136 19.34 13.69 -4.74
CA ASN A 136 18.86 14.71 -3.77
C ASN A 136 19.67 16.00 -3.79
N THR A 137 20.98 15.91 -4.06
CA THR A 137 21.88 17.07 -4.09
C THR A 137 22.27 17.50 -5.50
N ASN A 138 21.64 16.97 -6.54
CA ASN A 138 21.95 17.33 -7.92
C ASN A 138 21.48 18.77 -8.23
N GLU A 139 22.41 19.64 -8.62
CA GLU A 139 22.11 21.06 -8.87
C GLU A 139 21.16 21.28 -10.05
N SER A 140 21.20 20.44 -11.09
CA SER A 140 20.28 20.54 -12.22
C SER A 140 18.84 20.24 -11.81
N LEU A 141 18.64 19.22 -10.96
CA LEU A 141 17.31 18.90 -10.42
C LEU A 141 16.80 20.00 -9.47
N LYS A 142 17.68 20.58 -8.64
CA LYS A 142 17.31 21.71 -7.76
C LYS A 142 16.88 22.92 -8.57
N GLU A 143 17.61 23.30 -9.61
CA GLU A 143 17.25 24.44 -10.45
C GLU A 143 15.92 24.21 -11.16
N LYS A 144 15.69 22.99 -11.69
CA LYS A 144 14.38 22.62 -12.26
C LYS A 144 13.25 22.72 -11.21
N ALA A 145 13.49 22.29 -9.98
CA ALA A 145 12.51 22.40 -8.91
C ALA A 145 12.20 23.88 -8.56
N ILE A 146 13.22 24.73 -8.47
CA ILE A 146 13.08 26.18 -8.23
C ILE A 146 12.28 26.84 -9.35
N GLN A 147 12.61 26.53 -10.61
CA GLN A 147 11.88 27.07 -11.76
C GLN A 147 10.42 26.61 -11.78
N THR A 148 10.18 25.34 -11.44
CA THR A 148 8.82 24.81 -11.34
C THR A 148 8.03 25.51 -10.23
N LEU A 149 8.66 25.73 -9.07
CA LEU A 149 8.05 26.45 -7.96
C LEU A 149 7.64 27.88 -8.35
N ARG A 150 8.50 28.59 -9.10
CA ARG A 150 8.20 29.94 -9.62
C ARG A 150 7.02 29.95 -10.57
N ASN A 151 6.88 28.92 -11.40
CA ASN A 151 5.84 28.84 -12.44
C ASN A 151 4.50 28.31 -11.93
N TYR A 152 4.52 27.30 -11.04
CA TYR A 152 3.33 26.52 -10.65
C TYR A 152 2.93 26.68 -9.18
N GLY A 153 3.77 27.33 -8.35
CA GLY A 153 3.55 27.45 -6.92
C GLY A 153 3.86 26.15 -6.15
N VAL A 154 3.52 26.14 -4.86
CA VAL A 154 3.90 25.08 -3.90
C VAL A 154 3.14 23.78 -4.16
N GLY A 155 1.87 23.86 -4.57
CA GLY A 155 1.07 22.67 -4.84
C GLY A 155 -0.32 22.99 -5.38
N PRO A 156 -1.01 21.99 -5.95
CA PRO A 156 -2.28 22.18 -6.64
C PRO A 156 -3.51 22.33 -5.71
N CYS A 157 -3.38 22.00 -4.41
CA CYS A 157 -4.45 22.12 -3.39
C CYS A 157 -5.78 21.42 -3.72
N GLY A 158 -5.81 20.52 -4.70
CA GLY A 158 -7.01 19.80 -5.12
C GLY A 158 -6.71 18.45 -5.76
N PRO A 159 -7.69 17.53 -5.83
CA PRO A 159 -7.49 16.24 -6.48
C PRO A 159 -7.39 16.35 -7.99
N ARG A 160 -6.83 15.31 -8.59
CA ARG A 160 -6.61 15.21 -10.05
C ARG A 160 -7.90 15.23 -10.86
N GLY A 161 -8.98 14.66 -10.33
CA GLY A 161 -10.30 14.61 -10.98
C GLY A 161 -11.06 15.94 -10.98
N PHE A 162 -10.56 16.96 -10.27
CA PHE A 162 -11.14 18.30 -10.23
C PHE A 162 -10.15 19.28 -10.88
N TYR A 163 -9.66 20.27 -10.12
CA TYR A 163 -8.76 21.33 -10.60
C TYR A 163 -7.28 21.08 -10.26
N GLY A 164 -6.93 19.88 -9.77
CA GLY A 164 -5.56 19.55 -9.37
C GLY A 164 -4.64 19.09 -10.49
N THR A 165 -5.16 18.98 -11.73
CA THR A 165 -4.38 18.48 -12.86
C THR A 165 -3.64 19.60 -13.59
N GLN A 166 -2.31 19.59 -13.48
CA GLN A 166 -1.40 20.47 -14.24
C GLN A 166 -0.66 19.68 -15.33
N ASP A 167 -0.23 20.37 -16.39
CA ASP A 167 0.53 19.85 -17.54
C ASP A 167 1.78 19.04 -17.16
N VAL A 168 2.53 19.45 -16.14
CA VAL A 168 3.73 18.73 -15.64
C VAL A 168 3.44 17.29 -15.24
N HIS A 169 2.22 17.03 -14.76
CA HIS A 169 1.80 15.70 -14.37
C HIS A 169 1.48 14.83 -15.58
N MET A 170 0.81 15.39 -16.59
CA MET A 170 0.54 14.68 -17.84
C MET A 170 1.85 14.32 -18.53
N LYS A 171 2.82 15.24 -18.52
CA LYS A 171 4.18 14.98 -18.99
C LYS A 171 4.86 13.85 -18.20
N THR A 172 4.76 13.88 -16.87
CA THR A 172 5.38 12.84 -16.02
C THR A 172 4.73 11.48 -16.25
N GLU A 173 3.40 11.42 -16.38
CA GLU A 173 2.68 10.19 -16.77
C GLU A 173 3.19 9.66 -18.12
N ALA A 174 3.34 10.52 -19.13
CA ALA A 174 3.87 10.12 -20.44
C ALA A 174 5.34 9.65 -20.38
N ASP A 175 6.19 10.34 -19.62
CA ASP A 175 7.61 10.00 -19.47
C ASP A 175 7.78 8.64 -18.76
N VAL A 176 6.99 8.37 -17.72
CA VAL A 176 6.99 7.07 -17.03
C VAL A 176 6.50 5.95 -17.96
N ALA A 177 5.40 6.18 -18.69
CA ALA A 177 4.86 5.19 -19.63
C ALA A 177 5.88 4.85 -20.74
N SER A 178 6.51 5.88 -21.32
CA SER A 178 7.56 5.75 -22.34
C SER A 178 8.81 5.04 -21.81
N PHE A 179 9.22 5.37 -20.58
CA PHE A 179 10.38 4.72 -19.96
C PHE A 179 10.15 3.23 -19.74
N LEU A 180 8.97 2.83 -19.26
CA LEU A 180 8.61 1.41 -19.08
C LEU A 180 8.34 0.67 -20.40
N GLY A 181 7.92 1.39 -21.44
CA GLY A 181 7.40 0.77 -22.67
C GLY A 181 5.95 0.32 -22.55
N THR A 182 5.14 1.04 -21.78
CA THR A 182 3.70 0.77 -21.59
C THR A 182 2.85 1.81 -22.33
N ALA A 183 1.57 1.49 -22.57
CA ALA A 183 0.68 2.38 -23.32
C ALA A 183 0.32 3.65 -22.53
N SER A 184 0.09 3.53 -21.23
CA SER A 184 -0.33 4.66 -20.40
C SER A 184 0.11 4.49 -18.95
N CYS A 185 0.16 5.61 -18.23
CA CYS A 185 0.50 5.66 -16.81
C CYS A 185 -0.38 6.68 -16.08
N ILE A 186 -0.63 6.43 -14.80
CA ILE A 186 -1.28 7.35 -13.86
C ILE A 186 -0.35 7.56 -12.66
N ILE A 187 -0.23 8.80 -12.18
CA ILE A 187 0.58 9.12 -10.99
C ILE A 187 -0.29 9.45 -9.76
N TYR A 188 0.22 9.08 -8.60
CA TYR A 188 -0.37 9.27 -7.28
C TYR A 188 0.54 10.13 -6.42
N SER A 189 -0.03 10.86 -5.47
CA SER A 189 0.71 11.80 -4.62
C SER A 189 1.51 11.14 -3.50
N GLN A 190 1.15 9.92 -3.10
CA GLN A 190 1.76 9.18 -2.00
C GLN A 190 2.11 7.75 -2.44
N ALA A 191 3.38 7.36 -2.28
CA ALA A 191 3.88 6.05 -2.71
C ALA A 191 3.13 4.90 -2.02
N PHE A 192 3.05 4.94 -0.68
CA PHE A 192 2.35 3.92 0.11
C PHE A 192 0.87 3.74 -0.27
N SER A 193 0.17 4.86 -0.52
CA SER A 193 -1.25 4.85 -0.87
C SER A 193 -1.53 4.40 -2.32
N THR A 194 -0.48 4.28 -3.15
CA THR A 194 -0.59 3.92 -4.56
C THR A 194 -1.12 2.50 -4.68
N ILE A 195 -0.32 1.48 -4.34
CA ILE A 195 -0.72 0.08 -4.53
C ILE A 195 -1.94 -0.30 -3.68
N SER A 196 -2.03 0.25 -2.47
CA SER A 196 -3.18 0.03 -1.58
C SER A 196 -4.49 0.62 -2.13
N SER A 197 -4.44 1.53 -3.10
CA SER A 197 -5.60 2.04 -3.85
C SER A 197 -5.79 1.37 -5.21
N VAL A 198 -4.70 0.94 -5.87
CA VAL A 198 -4.76 0.21 -7.15
C VAL A 198 -5.52 -1.11 -6.96
N ILE A 199 -5.15 -1.89 -5.94
CA ILE A 199 -5.76 -3.21 -5.71
C ILE A 199 -7.31 -3.14 -5.59
N PRO A 200 -7.90 -2.31 -4.71
CA PRO A 200 -9.36 -2.21 -4.57
C PRO A 200 -10.06 -1.51 -5.75
N ALA A 201 -9.33 -0.79 -6.62
CA ALA A 201 -9.89 -0.24 -7.86
C ALA A 201 -10.33 -1.36 -8.81
N PHE A 202 -9.56 -2.46 -8.86
CA PHE A 202 -9.79 -3.58 -9.78
C PHE A 202 -10.38 -4.83 -9.13
N SER A 203 -10.04 -5.11 -7.86
CA SER A 203 -10.49 -6.29 -7.14
C SER A 203 -11.44 -5.91 -6.02
N LYS A 204 -12.61 -6.54 -5.98
CA LYS A 204 -13.67 -6.29 -5.00
C LYS A 204 -14.17 -7.61 -4.41
N ARG A 205 -15.12 -7.51 -3.48
CA ARG A 205 -15.84 -8.69 -2.96
C ARG A 205 -16.39 -9.53 -4.11
N GLY A 206 -16.01 -10.80 -4.15
CA GLY A 206 -16.39 -11.77 -5.21
C GLY A 206 -15.25 -12.11 -6.18
N ASP A 207 -14.22 -11.27 -6.26
CA ASP A 207 -13.01 -11.55 -7.03
C ASP A 207 -11.99 -12.36 -6.23
N ILE A 208 -10.94 -12.83 -6.90
CA ILE A 208 -9.92 -13.69 -6.31
C ILE A 208 -8.54 -13.06 -6.48
N ILE A 209 -7.79 -13.03 -5.39
CA ILE A 209 -6.39 -12.62 -5.35
C ILE A 209 -5.56 -13.84 -4.95
N VAL A 210 -4.53 -14.13 -5.72
CA VAL A 210 -3.44 -15.05 -5.37
C VAL A 210 -2.21 -14.19 -5.08
N ALA A 211 -1.76 -14.13 -3.83
CA ALA A 211 -0.68 -13.23 -3.41
C ALA A 211 0.49 -13.98 -2.81
N ASP A 212 1.70 -13.48 -3.05
CA ASP A 212 2.92 -13.96 -2.40
C ASP A 212 2.83 -13.67 -0.89
N LYS A 213 3.18 -14.62 -0.02
CA LYS A 213 3.20 -14.37 1.43
C LYS A 213 4.19 -13.29 1.86
N GLY A 214 5.22 -13.06 1.06
CA GLY A 214 6.30 -12.12 1.33
C GLY A 214 5.98 -10.67 0.98
N VAL A 215 4.86 -10.38 0.31
CA VAL A 215 4.52 -9.02 -0.15
C VAL A 215 4.51 -7.97 0.97
N ASN A 216 4.94 -6.76 0.62
CA ASN A 216 5.07 -5.63 1.53
C ASN A 216 3.75 -5.21 2.18
N PHE A 217 3.88 -4.41 3.23
CA PHE A 217 2.76 -3.96 4.05
C PHE A 217 1.71 -3.16 3.25
N ALA A 218 2.12 -2.38 2.24
CA ALA A 218 1.19 -1.59 1.42
C ALA A 218 0.29 -2.50 0.56
N ILE A 219 0.86 -3.56 -0.02
CA ILE A 219 0.11 -4.59 -0.75
C ILE A 219 -0.88 -5.28 0.18
N ARG A 220 -0.44 -5.73 1.36
CA ARG A 220 -1.28 -6.41 2.35
C ARG A 220 -2.48 -5.55 2.74
N LYS A 221 -2.28 -4.24 2.91
CA LYS A 221 -3.38 -3.29 3.15
C LYS A 221 -4.32 -3.13 1.96
N GLY A 222 -3.80 -3.07 0.73
CA GLY A 222 -4.64 -3.07 -0.47
C GLY A 222 -5.50 -4.31 -0.60
N ILE A 223 -4.92 -5.50 -0.34
CA ILE A 223 -5.64 -6.78 -0.30
C ILE A 223 -6.74 -6.74 0.77
N GLN A 224 -6.43 -6.26 1.98
CA GLN A 224 -7.40 -6.12 3.07
C GLN A 224 -8.57 -5.19 2.68
N ILE A 225 -8.28 -4.04 2.05
CA ILE A 225 -9.29 -3.07 1.61
C ILE A 225 -10.17 -3.64 0.49
N SER A 226 -9.61 -4.48 -0.39
CA SER A 226 -10.34 -5.08 -1.52
C SER A 226 -11.52 -5.97 -1.11
N ARG A 227 -11.45 -6.59 0.08
CA ARG A 227 -12.40 -7.60 0.57
C ARG A 227 -12.60 -8.78 -0.40
N SER A 228 -11.60 -9.05 -1.23
CA SER A 228 -11.61 -10.15 -2.20
C SER A 228 -11.36 -11.49 -1.50
N MET A 229 -11.62 -12.60 -2.20
CA MET A 229 -11.19 -13.91 -1.73
C MET A 229 -9.69 -14.07 -1.96
N VAL A 230 -8.91 -14.19 -0.89
CA VAL A 230 -7.45 -14.29 -0.98
C VAL A 230 -7.01 -15.75 -0.91
N ARG A 231 -6.00 -16.10 -1.69
CA ARG A 231 -5.22 -17.33 -1.61
C ARG A 231 -3.75 -16.91 -1.55
N TRP A 232 -2.99 -17.58 -0.70
CA TRP A 232 -1.58 -17.31 -0.51
C TRP A 232 -0.77 -18.47 -1.07
N TYR A 233 0.36 -18.17 -1.68
CA TYR A 233 1.39 -19.15 -2.01
C TYR A 233 2.67 -18.84 -1.23
N GLU A 234 3.49 -19.85 -0.98
CA GLU A 234 4.75 -19.67 -0.26
C GLU A 234 5.67 -18.66 -0.98
N HIS A 235 6.42 -17.90 -0.20
CA HIS A 235 7.19 -16.77 -0.72
C HIS A 235 8.18 -17.21 -1.80
N ASN A 236 8.07 -16.59 -2.99
CA ASN A 236 8.89 -16.85 -4.16
C ASN A 236 8.91 -18.33 -4.64
N ASP A 237 7.90 -19.14 -4.25
CA ASP A 237 7.76 -20.55 -4.63
C ASP A 237 6.82 -20.70 -5.84
N MET A 238 7.41 -20.94 -7.01
CA MET A 238 6.66 -21.06 -8.27
C MET A 238 5.88 -22.38 -8.39
N GLU A 239 6.32 -23.45 -7.72
CA GLU A 239 5.60 -24.72 -7.69
C GLU A 239 4.34 -24.59 -6.83
N ASP A 240 4.46 -23.93 -5.69
CA ASP A 240 3.32 -23.64 -4.82
C ASP A 240 2.33 -22.66 -5.48
N LEU A 241 2.85 -21.64 -6.18
CA LEU A 241 2.01 -20.74 -6.99
C LEU A 241 1.21 -21.53 -8.03
N GLU A 242 1.85 -22.42 -8.81
CA GLU A 242 1.18 -23.26 -9.79
C GLU A 242 0.09 -24.13 -9.15
N ARG A 243 0.40 -24.76 -8.01
CA ARG A 243 -0.54 -25.57 -7.24
C ARG A 243 -1.77 -24.76 -6.81
N VAL A 244 -1.57 -23.54 -6.31
CA VAL A 244 -2.66 -22.64 -5.89
C VAL A 244 -3.50 -22.18 -7.08
N LEU A 245 -2.87 -21.78 -8.19
CA LEU A 245 -3.56 -21.35 -9.41
C LEU A 245 -4.41 -22.48 -10.02
N ALA A 246 -3.86 -23.70 -10.09
CA ALA A 246 -4.58 -24.88 -10.56
C ALA A 246 -5.80 -25.18 -9.69
N LYS A 247 -5.64 -25.11 -8.36
CA LYS A 247 -6.73 -25.32 -7.40
C LYS A 247 -7.84 -24.27 -7.57
N VAL A 248 -7.49 -22.99 -7.64
CA VAL A 248 -8.46 -21.90 -7.85
C VAL A 248 -9.19 -22.08 -9.18
N THR A 249 -8.47 -22.40 -10.25
CA THR A 249 -9.08 -22.60 -11.58
C THR A 249 -10.08 -23.75 -11.56
N LYS A 250 -9.76 -24.86 -10.90
CA LYS A 250 -10.69 -25.99 -10.70
C LYS A 250 -11.92 -25.61 -9.87
N GLU A 251 -11.74 -24.84 -8.79
CA GLU A 251 -12.84 -24.34 -7.94
C GLU A 251 -13.79 -23.39 -8.67
N GLN A 252 -13.28 -22.65 -9.67
CA GLN A 252 -14.03 -21.65 -10.44
C GLN A 252 -14.61 -22.19 -11.75
N ALA A 253 -14.22 -23.38 -12.22
CA ALA A 253 -14.62 -23.92 -13.52
C ALA A 253 -16.14 -24.02 -13.75
N ARG A 254 -16.94 -24.11 -12.67
CA ARG A 254 -18.42 -24.20 -12.71
C ARG A 254 -19.11 -22.96 -12.14
N LYS A 255 -18.36 -21.88 -11.88
CA LYS A 255 -18.89 -20.62 -11.31
C LYS A 255 -18.92 -19.55 -12.40
N PRO A 256 -19.72 -18.47 -12.19
CA PRO A 256 -19.65 -17.30 -13.06
C PRO A 256 -18.21 -16.80 -13.18
N LEU A 257 -17.87 -16.24 -14.34
CA LEU A 257 -16.52 -15.72 -14.58
C LEU A 257 -16.20 -14.61 -13.57
N THR A 258 -15.19 -14.83 -12.74
CA THR A 258 -14.69 -13.89 -11.73
C THR A 258 -13.36 -13.29 -12.16
N ARG A 259 -13.07 -12.06 -11.73
CA ARG A 259 -11.75 -11.47 -11.95
C ARG A 259 -10.76 -12.13 -11.01
N ARG A 260 -9.56 -12.38 -11.53
CA ARG A 260 -8.53 -13.18 -10.88
C ARG A 260 -7.18 -12.49 -11.07
N PHE A 261 -6.50 -12.21 -9.96
CA PHE A 261 -5.24 -11.47 -9.93
C PHE A 261 -4.16 -12.27 -9.23
N ILE A 262 -2.94 -12.19 -9.74
CA ILE A 262 -1.69 -12.52 -9.05
C ILE A 262 -1.10 -11.20 -8.58
N ILE A 263 -0.62 -11.13 -7.34
CA ILE A 263 0.04 -9.94 -6.79
C ILE A 263 1.39 -10.34 -6.20
N THR A 264 2.45 -9.67 -6.65
CA THR A 264 3.83 -9.91 -6.20
C THR A 264 4.68 -8.62 -6.30
N GLU A 265 5.88 -8.65 -5.73
CA GLU A 265 6.89 -7.60 -5.87
C GLU A 265 7.96 -8.01 -6.88
N GLY A 266 8.59 -7.06 -7.55
CA GLY A 266 9.78 -7.30 -8.39
C GLY A 266 11.02 -7.57 -7.53
N LEU A 267 11.30 -6.64 -6.62
CA LEU A 267 12.24 -6.79 -5.50
C LEU A 267 11.47 -6.68 -4.20
N PHE A 268 11.51 -7.72 -3.37
CA PHE A 268 10.74 -7.77 -2.14
C PHE A 268 11.34 -6.83 -1.09
N GLU A 269 10.55 -5.89 -0.56
CA GLU A 269 11.03 -4.93 0.44
C GLU A 269 11.58 -5.60 1.71
N SER A 270 10.92 -6.71 2.12
CA SER A 270 11.19 -7.37 3.40
C SER A 270 12.26 -8.45 3.33
N TYR A 271 12.48 -9.06 2.16
CA TYR A 271 13.41 -10.17 1.97
C TYR A 271 14.63 -9.76 1.14
N GLY A 272 14.46 -8.77 0.26
CA GLY A 272 15.47 -8.24 -0.63
C GLY A 272 15.71 -9.08 -1.89
N ASP A 273 15.13 -10.27 -1.97
CA ASP A 273 15.24 -11.18 -3.12
C ASP A 273 14.41 -10.69 -4.30
N MET A 274 14.52 -11.41 -5.42
CA MET A 274 13.91 -11.04 -6.69
C MET A 274 12.96 -12.15 -7.15
N VAL A 275 11.83 -11.74 -7.71
CA VAL A 275 10.84 -12.67 -8.26
C VAL A 275 11.33 -13.36 -9.54
N ASP A 276 10.88 -14.60 -9.80
CA ASP A 276 10.95 -15.23 -11.12
C ASP A 276 9.79 -14.76 -12.01
N LEU A 277 9.94 -13.60 -12.65
CA LEU A 277 8.90 -13.00 -13.47
C LEU A 277 8.55 -13.84 -14.71
N PRO A 278 9.50 -14.38 -15.50
CA PRO A 278 9.19 -15.26 -16.63
C PRO A 278 8.27 -16.41 -16.25
N LYS A 279 8.53 -17.07 -15.11
CA LYS A 279 7.68 -18.18 -14.67
C LYS A 279 6.29 -17.71 -14.26
N ILE A 280 6.16 -16.56 -13.60
CA ILE A 280 4.84 -15.98 -13.31
C ILE A 280 4.08 -15.64 -14.59
N ILE A 281 4.76 -15.11 -15.62
CA ILE A 281 4.15 -14.83 -16.92
C ILE A 281 3.61 -16.12 -17.57
N GLU A 282 4.41 -17.18 -17.58
CA GLU A 282 3.96 -18.51 -18.06
C GLU A 282 2.70 -18.97 -17.32
N LEU A 283 2.71 -18.91 -15.99
CA LEU A 283 1.62 -19.38 -15.14
C LEU A 283 0.35 -18.51 -15.27
N LYS A 284 0.47 -17.18 -15.32
CA LYS A 284 -0.69 -16.31 -15.51
C LYS A 284 -1.37 -16.58 -16.86
N LEU A 285 -0.61 -16.85 -17.91
CA LEU A 285 -1.13 -17.12 -19.26
C LEU A 285 -1.79 -18.49 -19.32
N LYS A 286 -1.20 -19.49 -18.64
CA LYS A 286 -1.76 -20.85 -18.51
C LYS A 286 -3.09 -20.86 -17.77
N TYR A 287 -3.18 -20.18 -16.61
CA TYR A 287 -4.37 -20.22 -15.75
C TYR A 287 -5.35 -19.04 -15.94
N LYS A 288 -5.01 -18.10 -16.82
CA LYS A 288 -5.80 -16.89 -17.16
C LYS A 288 -6.02 -15.95 -15.98
N PHE A 289 -4.92 -15.55 -15.35
CA PHE A 289 -4.87 -14.53 -14.29
C PHE A 289 -4.26 -13.23 -14.83
N ARG A 290 -4.63 -12.10 -14.21
CA ARG A 290 -3.95 -10.81 -14.41
C ARG A 290 -2.85 -10.64 -13.38
N LEU A 291 -1.81 -9.88 -13.68
CA LEU A 291 -0.69 -9.62 -12.79
C LEU A 291 -0.67 -8.15 -12.34
N ILE A 292 -0.62 -7.94 -11.03
CA ILE A 292 -0.25 -6.68 -10.39
C ILE A 292 1.17 -6.86 -9.86
N LEU A 293 2.13 -6.17 -10.46
CA LEU A 293 3.55 -6.22 -10.11
C LEU A 293 3.95 -4.91 -9.43
N ASP A 294 4.48 -4.99 -8.21
CA ASP A 294 5.07 -3.84 -7.52
C ASP A 294 6.57 -3.74 -7.84
N GLU A 295 6.95 -2.71 -8.59
CA GLU A 295 8.31 -2.40 -9.02
C GLU A 295 8.93 -1.25 -8.19
N SER A 296 8.39 -0.93 -7.00
CA SER A 296 8.84 0.22 -6.19
C SER A 296 10.33 0.27 -5.89
N TRP A 297 10.99 -0.89 -5.78
CA TRP A 297 12.42 -0.99 -5.47
C TRP A 297 13.30 -1.40 -6.65
N SER A 298 12.70 -1.91 -7.73
CA SER A 298 13.38 -2.34 -8.95
C SER A 298 13.35 -1.28 -10.05
N PHE A 299 12.29 -0.48 -10.12
CA PHE A 299 12.17 0.64 -11.05
C PHE A 299 13.28 1.68 -10.79
N GLY A 300 14.03 2.01 -11.82
CA GLY A 300 15.20 2.87 -11.74
C GLY A 300 16.47 2.16 -11.26
N VAL A 301 16.46 0.85 -11.02
CA VAL A 301 17.59 0.08 -10.44
C VAL A 301 17.97 -1.13 -11.30
N LEU A 302 16.98 -1.98 -11.62
CA LEU A 302 17.20 -3.21 -12.36
C LEU A 302 17.08 -2.99 -13.87
N GLY A 303 17.77 -3.84 -14.63
CA GLY A 303 17.79 -3.77 -16.10
C GLY A 303 18.85 -2.79 -16.62
N ARG A 304 19.24 -2.94 -17.88
CA ARG A 304 20.34 -2.15 -18.48
C ARG A 304 20.10 -0.64 -18.38
N THR A 305 18.86 -0.21 -18.57
CA THR A 305 18.45 1.20 -18.54
C THR A 305 17.67 1.59 -17.29
N GLY A 306 17.46 0.65 -16.37
CA GLY A 306 16.79 0.91 -15.10
C GLY A 306 15.27 0.78 -15.19
N ARG A 307 14.72 0.07 -16.17
CA ARG A 307 13.25 -0.02 -16.32
C ARG A 307 12.59 -0.91 -15.27
N GLY A 308 13.36 -1.72 -14.57
CA GLY A 308 12.84 -2.64 -13.56
C GLY A 308 13.12 -4.10 -13.86
N VAL A 309 12.40 -4.99 -13.17
CA VAL A 309 12.56 -6.44 -13.29
C VAL A 309 12.12 -6.94 -14.66
N THR A 310 11.15 -6.29 -15.29
CA THR A 310 10.71 -6.56 -16.67
C THR A 310 11.88 -6.53 -17.66
N GLU A 311 12.65 -5.43 -17.71
CA GLU A 311 13.85 -5.33 -18.54
C GLU A 311 14.96 -6.28 -18.08
N HIS A 312 15.15 -6.45 -16.77
CA HIS A 312 16.21 -7.30 -16.23
C HIS A 312 16.06 -8.78 -16.64
N GLN A 313 14.82 -9.29 -16.63
CA GLN A 313 14.52 -10.69 -16.93
C GLN A 313 13.98 -10.89 -18.36
N ASN A 314 14.11 -9.88 -19.23
CA ASN A 314 13.68 -9.90 -20.64
C ASN A 314 12.19 -10.24 -20.84
N VAL A 315 11.34 -9.70 -19.96
CA VAL A 315 9.88 -9.80 -20.05
C VAL A 315 9.34 -8.50 -20.63
N ASP A 316 8.50 -8.58 -21.65
CA ASP A 316 7.80 -7.41 -22.20
C ASP A 316 6.89 -6.82 -21.11
N ALA A 317 7.00 -5.52 -20.87
CA ALA A 317 6.16 -4.79 -19.92
C ALA A 317 4.67 -4.92 -20.26
N ALA A 318 4.31 -5.13 -21.54
CA ALA A 318 2.94 -5.35 -21.98
C ALA A 318 2.33 -6.68 -21.46
N GLU A 319 3.16 -7.66 -21.09
CA GLU A 319 2.71 -8.92 -20.48
C GLU A 319 2.35 -8.75 -18.98
N VAL A 320 2.63 -7.59 -18.37
CA VAL A 320 2.24 -7.26 -17.00
C VAL A 320 1.03 -6.32 -17.04
N ASP A 321 -0.11 -6.75 -16.49
CA ASP A 321 -1.35 -5.97 -16.61
C ASP A 321 -1.27 -4.62 -15.88
N MET A 322 -0.68 -4.61 -14.68
CA MET A 322 -0.50 -3.41 -13.86
C MET A 322 0.90 -3.41 -13.25
N ILE A 323 1.72 -2.46 -13.68
CA ILE A 323 3.04 -2.17 -13.09
C ILE A 323 2.87 -0.99 -12.14
N VAL A 324 2.98 -1.25 -10.83
CA VAL A 324 2.88 -0.24 -9.79
C VAL A 324 4.29 0.09 -9.30
N GLY A 325 4.59 1.36 -9.05
CA GLY A 325 5.92 1.72 -8.56
C GLY A 325 5.95 3.02 -7.76
N SER A 326 7.09 3.27 -7.13
CA SER A 326 7.34 4.45 -6.30
C SER A 326 8.17 5.48 -7.06
N LEU A 327 7.81 6.76 -6.95
CA LEU A 327 8.63 7.87 -7.42
C LEU A 327 9.60 8.36 -6.32
N ALA A 328 9.46 7.86 -5.09
CA ALA A 328 10.16 8.40 -3.93
C ALA A 328 11.57 7.83 -3.67
N GLY A 329 11.91 6.70 -4.29
CA GLY A 329 13.24 6.08 -4.15
C GLY A 329 14.23 6.64 -5.18
N PRO A 330 14.53 5.91 -6.26
CA PRO A 330 15.56 6.31 -7.24
C PRO A 330 15.29 7.65 -7.95
N LEU A 331 14.02 8.04 -8.08
CA LEU A 331 13.62 9.23 -8.82
C LEU A 331 13.66 10.54 -8.02
N VAL A 332 13.89 10.47 -6.70
CA VAL A 332 14.02 11.68 -5.85
C VAL A 332 12.80 12.60 -5.96
N ALA A 333 11.62 12.00 -5.91
CA ALA A 333 10.35 12.72 -5.88
C ALA A 333 9.49 12.26 -4.70
N GLY A 334 8.21 12.57 -4.74
CA GLY A 334 7.19 11.96 -3.89
C GLY A 334 6.16 11.27 -4.77
N GLY A 335 5.39 10.38 -4.17
CA GLY A 335 4.30 9.70 -4.86
C GLY A 335 4.68 8.36 -5.49
N GLY A 336 3.77 7.85 -6.30
CA GLY A 336 3.89 6.57 -6.99
C GLY A 336 3.17 6.61 -8.33
N PHE A 337 3.19 5.50 -9.05
CA PHE A 337 2.56 5.38 -10.35
C PHE A 337 1.94 4.00 -10.54
N CYS A 338 1.02 3.90 -11.50
CA CYS A 338 0.53 2.64 -12.03
C CYS A 338 0.51 2.75 -13.56
N ALA A 339 1.22 1.86 -14.24
CA ALA A 339 1.36 1.81 -15.67
C ALA A 339 0.75 0.51 -16.24
N GLY A 340 0.21 0.59 -17.45
CA GLY A 340 -0.49 -0.51 -18.09
C GLY A 340 -1.20 -0.05 -19.36
N SER A 341 -2.37 -0.62 -19.65
CA SER A 341 -3.21 -0.19 -20.77
C SER A 341 -3.94 1.13 -20.47
N GLU A 342 -4.41 1.81 -21.51
CA GLU A 342 -5.22 3.04 -21.36
C GLU A 342 -6.49 2.80 -20.54
N GLU A 343 -7.14 1.64 -20.72
CA GLU A 343 -8.35 1.28 -19.98
C GLU A 343 -8.07 1.11 -18.48
N ILE A 344 -6.93 0.50 -18.13
CA ILE A 344 -6.47 0.35 -16.76
C ILE A 344 -6.22 1.72 -16.13
N VAL A 345 -5.56 2.62 -16.86
CA VAL A 345 -5.32 3.99 -16.38
C VAL A 345 -6.63 4.76 -16.21
N HIS A 346 -7.51 4.77 -17.22
CA HIS A 346 -8.78 5.50 -17.16
C HIS A 346 -9.71 4.98 -16.06
N HIS A 347 -9.78 3.66 -15.85
CA HIS A 347 -10.55 3.08 -14.76
C HIS A 347 -10.08 3.54 -13.38
N GLN A 348 -8.76 3.67 -13.18
CA GLN A 348 -8.20 4.19 -11.93
C GLN A 348 -8.56 5.66 -11.69
N ARG A 349 -8.62 6.49 -12.74
CA ARG A 349 -8.95 7.92 -12.60
C ARG A 349 -10.31 8.19 -11.95
N ILE A 350 -11.26 7.26 -12.06
CA ILE A 350 -12.60 7.38 -11.47
C ILE A 350 -12.81 6.49 -10.23
N SER A 351 -12.03 5.42 -10.07
CA SER A 351 -12.28 4.40 -9.05
C SER A 351 -11.24 4.32 -7.93
N ALA A 352 -10.02 4.82 -8.13
CA ALA A 352 -8.96 4.71 -7.15
C ALA A 352 -9.06 5.81 -6.08
N ALA A 353 -9.30 5.41 -4.83
CA ALA A 353 -9.59 6.35 -3.74
C ALA A 353 -8.46 7.39 -3.51
N ALA A 354 -7.19 6.97 -3.49
CA ALA A 354 -6.07 7.90 -3.33
C ALA A 354 -5.85 8.83 -4.54
N TYR A 355 -6.45 8.55 -5.69
CA TYR A 355 -6.40 9.45 -6.84
C TYR A 355 -7.57 10.45 -6.82
N THR A 356 -8.78 9.96 -6.54
CA THR A 356 -10.01 10.76 -6.57
C THR A 356 -10.15 11.69 -5.36
N PHE A 357 -9.72 11.25 -4.18
CA PHE A 357 -9.99 11.93 -2.90
C PHE A 357 -8.73 12.45 -2.19
N SER A 358 -7.58 12.46 -2.87
CA SER A 358 -6.33 13.06 -2.36
C SER A 358 -5.90 14.22 -3.24
N ALA A 359 -5.25 15.24 -2.64
CA ALA A 359 -4.66 16.32 -3.41
C ALA A 359 -3.58 15.78 -4.36
N ALA A 360 -3.47 16.35 -5.55
CA ALA A 360 -2.50 15.96 -6.56
C ALA A 360 -1.05 16.20 -6.10
N LEU A 361 -0.11 15.47 -6.71
CA LEU A 361 1.32 15.56 -6.40
C LEU A 361 1.80 17.01 -6.63
N PRO A 362 2.61 17.61 -5.74
CA PRO A 362 3.21 18.91 -6.02
C PRO A 362 3.96 18.94 -7.37
N ALA A 363 3.75 19.99 -8.16
CA ALA A 363 4.33 20.17 -9.50
C ALA A 363 5.85 19.95 -9.54
N LEU A 364 6.54 20.44 -8.50
CA LEU A 364 7.99 20.30 -8.36
C LEU A 364 8.41 18.83 -8.30
N LEU A 365 7.67 17.98 -7.60
CA LEU A 365 7.99 16.55 -7.45
C LEU A 365 7.70 15.79 -8.74
N SER A 366 6.62 16.15 -9.44
CA SER A 366 6.34 15.60 -10.77
C SER A 366 7.47 15.94 -11.76
N THR A 367 7.89 17.20 -11.77
CA THR A 367 8.95 17.67 -12.68
C THR A 367 10.30 17.07 -12.35
N THR A 368 10.67 16.92 -11.07
CA THR A 368 11.92 16.26 -10.69
C THR A 368 11.88 14.78 -11.03
N ALA A 369 10.77 14.07 -10.85
CA ALA A 369 10.63 12.68 -11.27
C ALA A 369 10.91 12.50 -12.77
N SER A 370 10.21 13.28 -13.62
CA SER A 370 10.42 13.31 -15.07
C SER A 370 11.87 13.65 -15.44
N ALA A 371 12.46 14.66 -14.79
CA ALA A 371 13.84 15.04 -15.04
C ALA A 371 14.84 13.93 -14.64
N THR A 372 14.59 13.23 -13.55
CA THR A 372 15.44 12.11 -13.09
C THR A 372 15.37 10.92 -14.05
N ILE A 373 14.18 10.59 -14.57
CA ILE A 373 14.03 9.56 -15.63
C ILE A 373 14.90 9.92 -16.84
N ASN A 374 14.85 11.17 -17.29
CA ASN A 374 15.67 11.66 -18.39
C ASN A 374 17.18 11.55 -18.09
N ILE A 375 17.62 11.79 -16.85
CA ILE A 375 19.03 11.62 -16.45
C ILE A 375 19.42 10.15 -16.55
N LEU A 376 18.60 9.24 -16.00
CA LEU A 376 18.86 7.79 -16.03
C LEU A 376 18.93 7.24 -17.46
N GLN A 377 18.04 7.69 -18.35
CA GLN A 377 18.04 7.28 -19.76
C GLN A 377 19.31 7.74 -20.50
N ASN A 378 19.79 8.95 -20.21
CA ASN A 378 20.96 9.52 -20.89
C ASN A 378 22.30 9.08 -20.27
N SER A 379 22.28 8.54 -19.04
CA SER A 379 23.49 8.20 -18.26
C SER A 379 23.45 6.77 -17.70
N PRO A 380 23.30 5.72 -18.54
CA PRO A 380 23.17 4.33 -18.10
C PRO A 380 24.39 3.80 -17.33
N GLU A 381 25.56 4.44 -17.46
CA GLU A 381 26.75 4.18 -16.67
C GLU A 381 26.52 4.36 -15.16
N THR A 382 25.58 5.22 -14.76
CA THR A 382 25.23 5.46 -13.36
C THR A 382 24.65 4.19 -12.71
N ILE A 383 23.83 3.44 -13.45
CA ILE A 383 23.25 2.17 -13.00
C ILE A 383 24.34 1.11 -12.89
N SER A 384 25.26 1.07 -13.86
CA SER A 384 26.40 0.14 -13.83
C SER A 384 27.32 0.42 -12.65
N GLN A 385 27.60 1.69 -12.36
CA GLN A 385 28.38 2.10 -11.19
C GLN A 385 27.70 1.69 -9.88
N LEU A 386 26.37 1.84 -9.77
CA LEU A 386 25.63 1.38 -8.59
C LEU A 386 25.81 -0.13 -8.39
N ARG A 387 25.69 -0.94 -9.45
CA ARG A 387 25.93 -2.39 -9.39
C ARG A 387 27.35 -2.72 -8.94
N GLU A 388 28.35 -2.01 -9.44
CA GLU A 388 29.74 -2.20 -9.02
C GLU A 388 29.95 -1.87 -7.53
N HIS A 389 29.33 -0.80 -7.03
CA HIS A 389 29.36 -0.45 -5.62
C HIS A 389 28.62 -1.47 -4.77
N THR A 390 27.46 -1.97 -5.22
CA THR A 390 26.71 -3.03 -4.53
C THR A 390 27.56 -4.29 -4.43
N LYS A 391 28.22 -4.71 -5.51
CA LYS A 391 29.15 -5.84 -5.52
C LYS A 391 30.34 -5.62 -4.57
N ALA A 392 30.88 -4.41 -4.51
CA ALA A 392 31.98 -4.07 -3.61
C ALA A 392 31.56 -4.13 -2.13
N MET A 393 30.37 -3.61 -1.79
CA MET A 393 29.80 -3.71 -0.45
C MET A 393 29.54 -5.18 -0.08
N TRP A 394 28.90 -5.92 -1.00
CA TRP A 394 28.61 -7.34 -0.86
C TRP A 394 29.86 -8.13 -0.48
N ALA A 395 30.94 -7.99 -1.26
CA ALA A 395 32.20 -8.69 -1.03
C ALA A 395 32.84 -8.39 0.34
N GLN A 396 32.50 -7.28 1.02
CA GLN A 396 32.97 -6.99 2.37
C GLN A 396 32.14 -7.65 3.47
N LEU A 397 30.87 -7.95 3.19
CA LEU A 397 29.91 -8.45 4.17
C LEU A 397 29.70 -9.97 4.02
N ASP A 398 29.36 -10.45 2.83
CA ASP A 398 29.07 -11.85 2.54
C ASP A 398 29.98 -12.34 1.39
N PRO A 399 30.81 -13.39 1.56
CA PRO A 399 30.81 -14.39 2.65
C PRO A 399 31.77 -14.09 3.81
N ARG A 400 32.34 -12.88 3.88
CA ARG A 400 33.40 -12.55 4.86
C ARG A 400 32.92 -12.46 6.31
N SER A 401 31.61 -12.31 6.54
CA SER A 401 31.03 -12.30 7.87
C SER A 401 30.72 -13.72 8.31
N ASP A 402 31.22 -14.11 9.48
CA ASP A 402 30.86 -15.38 10.12
C ASP A 402 29.44 -15.37 10.69
N TRP A 403 28.85 -14.17 10.85
CA TRP A 403 27.66 -13.98 11.68
C TRP A 403 26.35 -13.74 10.93
N VAL A 404 26.45 -13.12 9.75
CA VAL A 404 25.30 -12.74 8.92
C VAL A 404 25.50 -13.21 7.49
N TYR A 405 24.40 -13.36 6.76
CA TYR A 405 24.38 -13.54 5.31
C TYR A 405 23.39 -12.56 4.69
N CYS A 406 23.57 -12.24 3.42
CA CYS A 406 22.70 -11.31 2.70
C CYS A 406 21.61 -12.08 1.95
N THR A 407 20.33 -11.82 2.27
CA THR A 407 19.19 -12.43 1.57
C THR A 407 18.83 -11.72 0.27
N SER A 408 19.31 -10.48 0.09
CA SER A 408 18.95 -9.68 -1.08
C SER A 408 19.48 -10.28 -2.39
N ALA A 409 18.85 -9.99 -3.52
CA ALA A 409 19.44 -10.32 -4.81
C ALA A 409 20.79 -9.56 -5.00
N PRO A 410 21.80 -10.13 -5.69
CA PRO A 410 23.12 -9.49 -5.85
C PRO A 410 23.10 -8.09 -6.49
N GLU A 411 22.10 -7.81 -7.32
CA GLU A 411 21.91 -6.51 -7.97
C GLU A 411 21.05 -5.53 -7.16
N ASN A 412 20.46 -5.97 -6.05
CA ASN A 412 19.64 -5.12 -5.18
C ASN A 412 20.57 -4.23 -4.31
N PRO A 413 20.52 -2.89 -4.46
CA PRO A 413 21.33 -1.97 -3.66
C PRO A 413 20.86 -1.88 -2.20
N ILE A 414 19.69 -2.43 -1.87
CA ILE A 414 19.18 -2.58 -0.50
C ILE A 414 19.58 -3.97 0.00
N MET A 415 20.67 -4.03 0.75
CA MET A 415 21.16 -5.27 1.34
C MET A 415 20.45 -5.55 2.67
N ILE A 416 19.78 -6.70 2.74
CA ILE A 416 19.13 -7.24 3.93
C ILE A 416 20.02 -8.32 4.53
N LEU A 417 20.63 -8.01 5.67
CA LEU A 417 21.58 -8.88 6.36
C LEU A 417 20.89 -9.57 7.54
N VAL A 418 20.69 -10.87 7.43
CA VAL A 418 20.05 -11.70 8.45
C VAL A 418 21.13 -12.47 9.21
N LEU A 419 20.92 -12.69 10.51
CA LEU A 419 21.78 -13.57 11.30
C LEU A 419 21.72 -14.99 10.75
N LYS A 420 22.87 -15.65 10.62
CA LYS A 420 22.89 -17.02 10.11
C LYS A 420 22.10 -17.96 11.05
N PRO A 421 21.33 -18.93 10.53
CA PRO A 421 20.52 -19.83 11.36
C PRO A 421 21.33 -20.56 12.44
N GLU A 422 22.57 -20.95 12.14
CA GLU A 422 23.49 -21.58 13.08
C GLU A 422 23.90 -20.66 14.24
N VAL A 423 24.01 -19.35 13.99
CA VAL A 423 24.29 -18.35 15.03
C VAL A 423 23.09 -18.19 15.95
N VAL A 424 21.89 -18.08 15.35
CA VAL A 424 20.62 -17.98 16.08
C VAL A 424 20.41 -19.22 16.96
N ALA A 425 20.64 -20.42 16.41
CA ALA A 425 20.50 -21.67 17.13
C ALA A 425 21.55 -21.83 18.24
N ALA A 426 22.83 -21.57 17.96
CA ALA A 426 23.92 -21.71 18.93
C ALA A 426 23.77 -20.79 20.14
N LYS A 427 23.27 -19.56 19.92
CA LYS A 427 23.03 -18.57 20.98
C LYS A 427 21.59 -18.59 21.53
N ARG A 428 20.70 -19.42 20.98
CA ARG A 428 19.27 -19.53 21.36
C ARG A 428 18.55 -18.18 21.34
N LEU A 429 18.76 -17.39 20.29
CA LEU A 429 18.24 -16.03 20.21
C LEU A 429 16.75 -16.01 19.84
N SER A 430 15.91 -15.39 20.67
CA SER A 430 14.54 -15.06 20.29
C SER A 430 14.51 -13.95 19.21
N VAL A 431 13.35 -13.73 18.58
CA VAL A 431 13.19 -12.61 17.62
C VAL A 431 13.50 -11.27 18.28
N GLU A 432 13.09 -11.10 19.53
CA GLU A 432 13.34 -9.89 20.32
C GLU A 432 14.84 -9.72 20.64
N ASP A 433 15.53 -10.80 21.06
CA ASP A 433 16.98 -10.77 21.29
C ASP A 433 17.74 -10.37 20.02
N GLN A 434 17.32 -10.88 18.87
CA GLN A 434 17.90 -10.51 17.58
C GLN A 434 17.69 -9.02 17.30
N GLN A 435 16.49 -8.46 17.55
CA GLN A 435 16.23 -7.03 17.35
C GLN A 435 17.13 -6.15 18.21
N PHE A 436 17.32 -6.49 19.49
CA PHE A 436 18.22 -5.75 20.39
C PHE A 436 19.69 -5.86 19.95
N LEU A 437 20.16 -7.06 19.61
CA LEU A 437 21.53 -7.25 19.12
C LEU A 437 21.80 -6.48 17.83
N LEU A 438 20.86 -6.50 16.89
CA LEU A 438 21.00 -5.75 15.65
C LEU A 438 20.95 -4.23 15.91
N GLN A 439 20.21 -3.77 16.93
CA GLN A 439 20.25 -2.37 17.33
C GLN A 439 21.61 -1.99 17.89
N ASP A 440 22.21 -2.83 18.73
CA ASP A 440 23.57 -2.60 19.24
C ASP A 440 24.60 -2.52 18.10
N VAL A 441 24.40 -3.31 17.02
CA VAL A 441 25.22 -3.20 15.80
C VAL A 441 25.01 -1.86 15.09
N VAL A 442 23.76 -1.39 14.96
CA VAL A 442 23.46 -0.06 14.38
C VAL A 442 24.17 1.04 15.18
N ASP A 443 24.11 0.97 16.50
CA ASP A 443 24.70 1.96 17.40
C ASP A 443 26.23 1.93 17.30
N GLU A 444 26.85 0.74 17.23
CA GLU A 444 28.29 0.59 17.04
C GLU A 444 28.74 1.08 15.66
N CYS A 445 27.96 0.85 14.59
CA CYS A 445 28.25 1.41 13.28
C CYS A 445 28.23 2.95 13.32
N LEU A 446 27.20 3.52 13.97
CA LEU A 446 27.05 4.97 14.10
C LEU A 446 28.18 5.58 14.94
N ALA A 447 28.61 4.91 16.02
CA ALA A 447 29.77 5.30 16.81
C ALA A 447 31.03 5.39 15.94
N ASN A 448 31.20 4.48 14.97
CA ASN A 448 32.31 4.45 14.02
C ASN A 448 32.06 5.26 12.73
N GLY A 449 31.01 6.09 12.70
CA GLY A 449 30.77 7.06 11.62
C GLY A 449 30.02 6.51 10.41
N VAL A 450 29.35 5.37 10.52
CA VAL A 450 28.50 4.77 9.47
C VAL A 450 27.07 4.64 9.98
N LEU A 451 26.13 5.31 9.32
CA LEU A 451 24.70 5.24 9.63
C LEU A 451 24.05 4.15 8.77
N ILE A 452 23.52 3.12 9.41
CA ILE A 452 22.67 2.07 8.84
C ILE A 452 21.38 1.97 9.66
N THR A 453 20.46 1.07 9.29
CA THR A 453 19.24 0.86 10.07
C THR A 453 18.91 -0.62 10.19
N ARG A 454 18.00 -0.97 11.11
CA ARG A 454 17.36 -2.29 11.10
C ARG A 454 16.25 -2.32 10.06
N LEU A 455 15.93 -3.52 9.59
CA LEU A 455 14.69 -3.74 8.87
C LEU A 455 13.53 -3.54 9.86
N LYS A 456 12.74 -2.48 9.63
CA LYS A 456 11.56 -2.18 10.43
C LYS A 456 10.36 -2.84 9.79
N THR A 457 9.68 -3.67 10.56
CA THR A 457 8.48 -4.40 10.14
C THR A 457 7.33 -3.99 11.04
N LEU A 458 6.18 -3.68 10.47
CA LEU A 458 4.96 -3.51 11.25
C LEU A 458 4.26 -4.85 11.36
N LEU A 459 3.92 -5.27 12.58
CA LEU A 459 3.02 -6.40 12.76
C LEU A 459 1.62 -5.98 12.29
N ASP A 460 1.10 -6.67 11.28
CA ASP A 460 -0.29 -6.52 10.91
C ASP A 460 -1.14 -7.66 11.48
N ASN A 461 -2.40 -7.34 11.77
CA ASN A 461 -3.39 -8.32 12.22
C ASN A 461 -4.00 -9.07 11.02
N PHE A 462 -3.32 -9.11 9.88
CA PHE A 462 -3.85 -9.69 8.66
C PHE A 462 -3.29 -11.09 8.46
N GLU A 463 -4.17 -12.09 8.38
CA GLU A 463 -3.75 -13.50 8.26
C GLU A 463 -3.53 -13.91 6.78
N PRO A 464 -2.46 -14.68 6.47
CA PRO A 464 -1.40 -15.14 7.37
C PRO A 464 -0.46 -13.99 7.72
N LYS A 465 0.01 -13.94 8.97
CA LYS A 465 1.04 -12.99 9.39
C LYS A 465 2.28 -13.10 8.51
N GLN A 466 2.84 -11.96 8.11
CA GLN A 466 4.12 -11.93 7.41
C GLN A 466 5.22 -12.38 8.38
N VAL A 467 6.02 -13.37 8.00
CA VAL A 467 7.14 -13.87 8.82
C VAL A 467 8.43 -13.30 8.25
N VAL A 468 8.90 -12.19 8.81
CA VAL A 468 10.13 -11.54 8.37
C VAL A 468 11.21 -11.73 9.44
N SER A 469 12.40 -12.15 9.03
CA SER A 469 13.54 -12.29 9.94
C SER A 469 14.08 -10.90 10.33
N PRO A 470 14.43 -10.68 11.62
CA PRO A 470 15.16 -9.49 12.02
C PRO A 470 16.46 -9.34 11.20
N ALA A 471 16.68 -8.16 10.64
CA ALA A 471 17.80 -7.92 9.74
C ALA A 471 18.38 -6.52 9.91
N LEU A 472 19.64 -6.35 9.50
CA LEU A 472 20.21 -5.03 9.20
C LEU A 472 19.89 -4.68 7.75
N LYS A 473 19.64 -3.39 7.50
CA LYS A 473 19.41 -2.84 6.17
C LYS A 473 20.52 -1.85 5.84
N VAL A 474 21.22 -2.13 4.75
CA VAL A 474 22.32 -1.31 4.22
C VAL A 474 21.99 -0.91 2.78
N CYS A 475 21.80 0.39 2.54
CA CYS A 475 21.48 0.94 1.24
C CYS A 475 22.74 1.51 0.57
N VAL A 476 23.12 0.95 -0.57
CA VAL A 476 24.31 1.34 -1.34
C VAL A 476 24.00 2.54 -2.24
N THR A 477 25.02 3.40 -2.48
CA THR A 477 24.87 4.64 -3.26
C THR A 477 26.09 4.90 -4.16
N THR A 478 25.88 5.56 -5.30
CA THR A 478 26.93 6.03 -6.21
C THR A 478 27.62 7.29 -5.70
N GLY A 479 27.04 8.02 -4.74
CA GLY A 479 27.63 9.24 -4.21
C GLY A 479 28.79 9.02 -3.22
N LEU A 480 29.26 7.79 -3.06
CA LEU A 480 30.48 7.42 -2.34
C LEU A 480 31.48 6.81 -3.32
N THR A 481 32.77 7.00 -3.08
CA THR A 481 33.80 6.29 -3.85
C THR A 481 33.81 4.80 -3.49
N LYS A 482 34.27 3.95 -4.40
CA LYS A 482 34.46 2.50 -4.14
C LYS A 482 35.27 2.23 -2.85
N LYS A 483 36.32 3.02 -2.59
CA LYS A 483 37.14 2.91 -1.37
C LYS A 483 36.33 3.24 -0.11
N GLU A 484 35.44 4.23 -0.17
CA GLU A 484 34.56 4.57 0.96
C GLU A 484 33.52 3.48 1.20
N ILE A 485 32.96 2.88 0.14
CA ILE A 485 32.07 1.72 0.21
C ILE A 485 32.76 0.54 0.90
N GLU A 486 33.96 0.17 0.45
CA GLU A 486 34.73 -0.94 1.04
C GLU A 486 35.09 -0.68 2.51
N LYS A 487 35.47 0.57 2.83
CA LYS A 487 35.73 1.00 4.21
C LYS A 487 34.48 0.91 5.07
N ALA A 488 33.34 1.37 4.59
CA ALA A 488 32.07 1.29 5.31
C ALA A 488 31.63 -0.17 5.53
N GLY A 489 31.75 -1.03 4.52
CA GLY A 489 31.49 -2.47 4.66
C GLY A 489 32.39 -3.14 5.69
N THR A 490 33.67 -2.75 5.76
CA THR A 490 34.60 -3.22 6.80
C THR A 490 34.17 -2.78 8.20
N ILE A 491 33.75 -1.51 8.36
CA ILE A 491 33.25 -0.98 9.63
C ILE A 491 32.00 -1.76 10.08
N ILE A 492 31.05 -2.00 9.17
CA ILE A 492 29.83 -2.76 9.46
C ILE A 492 30.18 -4.18 9.90
N ARG A 493 31.06 -4.89 9.15
CA ARG A 493 31.51 -6.24 9.52
C ARG A 493 32.17 -6.29 10.90
N HIS A 494 33.03 -5.31 11.21
CA HIS A 494 33.69 -5.23 12.51
C HIS A 494 32.70 -4.93 13.64
N ALA A 495 31.71 -4.07 13.41
CA ALA A 495 30.65 -3.79 14.37
C ALA A 495 29.81 -5.05 14.67
N ILE A 496 29.39 -5.77 13.63
CA ILE A 496 28.69 -7.07 13.74
C ILE A 496 29.52 -8.04 14.59
N THR A 497 30.80 -8.20 14.26
CA THR A 497 31.71 -9.11 14.98
C THR A 497 31.84 -8.70 16.44
N LYS A 498 32.09 -7.42 16.72
CA LYS A 498 32.29 -6.89 18.08
C LYS A 498 31.05 -7.08 18.96
N VAL A 499 29.85 -6.91 18.43
CA VAL A 499 28.61 -7.07 19.20
C VAL A 499 28.32 -8.54 19.43
N LEU A 500 28.41 -9.38 18.40
CA LEU A 500 28.03 -10.80 18.49
C LEU A 500 29.09 -11.68 19.16
N SER A 501 30.36 -11.25 19.22
CA SER A 501 31.42 -11.94 19.95
C SER A 501 31.34 -11.75 21.46
N LYS A 502 30.60 -10.75 21.96
CA LYS A 502 30.39 -10.58 23.40
C LYS A 502 29.65 -11.80 23.95
N LYS A 503 30.21 -12.44 24.97
CA LYS A 503 29.49 -13.44 25.77
C LYS A 503 28.46 -12.67 26.60
N LYS A 504 27.18 -12.93 26.37
CA LYS A 504 26.13 -12.63 27.34
C LYS A 504 26.03 -13.82 28.29
#